data_AF-A0A2I0IR97-F1
#
_entry.id   AF-A0A2I0IR97-F1
#
_cell.length_a   1.000
_cell.length_b   1.000
_cell.length_c   1.000
_cell.angle_alpha   90.00
_cell.angle_beta   90.00
_cell.angle_gamma   90.00
#
_symmetry.space_group_name_H-M   'P 1'
#
loop_
_entity.id
_entity.type
_entity.pdbx_description
1 polymer ?
#
loop_
_entity_poly.entity_id
_entity_poly.type
_entity_poly.pdbx_seq_one_letter_code
_entity_poly.pdbx_strand_id
1 'polypeptide(L)'
;MEKPDGPGKTCWRKEVDVNLKRLHSLLFGAEAAAERGDFSTAHILGLRLLGFLESRTRKDIDEAFIRPIRREAMSNVDAARQNLVAESDRYYHLTSYIRFTFSRQFVRIIR
;
A
#
# COMPACT_ATOMS: atom_id res chain seq x y z
N MET A 1 19.71 43.52 1.89
CA MET A 1 18.53 43.75 2.74
C MET A 1 17.41 42.88 2.19
N GLU A 2 17.37 41.61 2.60
CA GLU A 2 16.35 40.64 2.16
C GLU A 2 15.03 41.01 2.84
N LYS A 3 14.00 41.29 2.04
CA LYS A 3 12.68 41.70 2.52
C LYS A 3 11.99 40.47 3.11
N PRO A 4 11.47 40.51 4.36
CA PRO A 4 10.79 39.36 4.93
C PRO A 4 9.46 39.15 4.21
N ASP A 5 9.33 37.98 3.58
CA ASP A 5 8.10 37.53 2.94
C ASP A 5 7.00 37.42 4.00
N GLY A 6 5.94 38.23 3.85
CA GLY A 6 4.85 38.33 4.82
C GLY A 6 4.10 37.01 5.03
N PRO A 7 3.54 36.79 6.24
CA PRO A 7 2.80 35.57 6.58
C PRO A 7 1.43 35.63 5.91
N GLY A 8 1.22 34.91 4.81
CA GLY A 8 -0.12 34.83 4.21
C GLY A 8 -0.25 34.29 2.79
N LYS A 9 0.83 34.17 2.03
CA LYS A 9 0.79 33.41 0.77
C LYS A 9 1.26 31.99 1.06
N THR A 10 0.34 31.10 1.43
CA THR A 10 0.54 29.66 1.20
C THR A 10 0.83 29.49 -0.29
N CYS A 11 2.12 29.37 -0.60
CA CYS A 11 2.59 29.25 -1.96
C CYS A 11 2.08 27.89 -2.45
N TRP A 12 1.00 27.90 -3.25
CA TRP A 12 0.39 26.72 -3.85
C TRP A 12 1.45 25.80 -4.48
N ARG A 13 2.54 26.39 -4.97
CA ARG A 13 3.70 25.67 -5.51
C ARG A 13 4.41 24.80 -4.48
N LYS A 14 4.59 25.30 -3.25
CA LYS A 14 5.16 24.53 -2.13
C LYS A 14 4.21 23.41 -1.71
N GLU A 15 2.90 23.67 -1.69
CA GLU A 15 1.91 22.64 -1.38
C GLU A 15 1.90 21.51 -2.43
N VAL A 16 1.94 21.86 -3.71
CA VAL A 16 2.03 20.89 -4.82
C VAL A 16 3.33 20.09 -4.74
N ASP A 17 4.47 20.73 -4.47
CA ASP A 17 5.76 20.03 -4.32
C ASP A 17 5.76 19.01 -3.17
N VAL A 18 5.20 19.39 -2.01
CA VAL A 18 5.04 18.49 -0.86
C VAL A 18 4.12 17.32 -1.21
N ASN A 19 3.02 17.59 -1.90
CA ASN A 19 2.07 16.56 -2.33
C ASN A 19 2.70 15.60 -3.35
N LEU A 20 3.47 16.10 -4.31
CA LEU A 20 4.20 15.28 -5.29
C LEU A 20 5.23 14.38 -4.62
N LYS A 21 6.03 14.94 -3.69
CA LYS A 21 6.99 14.15 -2.92
C LYS A 21 6.30 13.04 -2.13
N ARG A 22 5.19 13.36 -1.47
CA ARG A 22 4.42 12.36 -0.71
C ARG A 22 3.81 11.29 -1.60
N LEU A 23 3.31 11.66 -2.77
CA LEU A 23 2.79 10.72 -3.77
C LEU A 23 3.89 9.75 -4.24
N HIS A 24 5.06 10.27 -4.62
CA HIS A 24 6.20 9.45 -5.01
C HIS A 24 6.68 8.54 -3.87
N SER A 25 6.77 9.05 -2.64
CA SER A 25 7.16 8.22 -1.49
C SER A 25 6.19 7.06 -1.24
N LEU A 26 4.89 7.27 -1.43
CA LEU A 26 3.89 6.20 -1.28
C LEU A 26 3.95 5.19 -2.43
N LEU A 27 4.11 5.66 -3.67
CA LEU A 27 4.19 4.80 -4.85
C LEU A 27 5.44 3.90 -4.79
N PHE A 28 6.63 4.52 -4.68
CA PHE A 28 7.88 3.77 -4.61
C PHE A 28 7.96 2.90 -3.36
N GLY A 29 7.40 3.35 -2.24
CA GLY A 29 7.30 2.52 -1.03
C GLY A 29 6.43 1.29 -1.23
N ALA A 30 5.31 1.41 -1.93
CA ALA A 30 4.42 0.30 -2.22
C ALA A 30 5.07 -0.71 -3.20
N GLU A 31 5.72 -0.21 -4.25
CA GLU A 31 6.46 -1.04 -5.22
C GLU A 31 7.63 -1.77 -4.55
N ALA A 32 8.47 -1.07 -3.79
CA ALA A 32 9.58 -1.69 -3.06
C ALA A 32 9.11 -2.72 -2.02
N ALA A 33 7.95 -2.50 -1.39
CA ALA A 33 7.36 -3.49 -0.49
C ALA A 33 6.88 -4.73 -1.24
N ALA A 34 6.26 -4.55 -2.41
CA ALA A 34 5.82 -5.66 -3.27
C ALA A 34 7.01 -6.47 -3.80
N GLU A 35 8.09 -5.82 -4.24
CA GLU A 35 9.34 -6.48 -4.69
C GLU A 35 9.98 -7.30 -3.57
N ARG A 36 9.89 -6.84 -2.32
CA ARG A 36 10.40 -7.53 -1.14
C ARG A 36 9.51 -8.67 -0.66
N GLY A 37 8.33 -8.87 -1.27
CA GLY A 37 7.33 -9.84 -0.83
C GLY A 37 6.56 -9.43 0.42
N ASP A 38 6.70 -8.18 0.89
CA ASP A 38 5.88 -7.65 1.98
C ASP A 38 4.57 -7.08 1.40
N PHE A 39 3.69 -8.00 1.01
CA PHE A 39 2.40 -7.65 0.41
C PHE A 39 1.47 -6.92 1.38
N SER A 40 1.68 -7.06 2.70
CA SER A 40 0.90 -6.35 3.72
C SER A 40 1.23 -4.85 3.70
N THR A 41 2.52 -4.52 3.73
CA THR A 41 2.99 -3.14 3.62
C THR A 41 2.65 -2.55 2.25
N ALA A 42 2.82 -3.30 1.16
CA ALA A 42 2.43 -2.87 -0.19
C ALA A 42 0.94 -2.52 -0.27
N HIS A 43 0.08 -3.37 0.30
CA HIS A 43 -1.36 -3.15 0.33
C HIS A 43 -1.74 -1.89 1.14
N ILE A 44 -1.16 -1.71 2.34
CA ILE A 44 -1.42 -0.53 3.19
C ILE A 44 -0.95 0.76 2.51
N LEU A 45 0.23 0.76 1.89
CA LEU A 45 0.76 1.93 1.19
C LEU A 45 -0.06 2.27 -0.05
N GLY A 46 -0.52 1.28 -0.80
CA GLY A 46 -1.43 1.47 -1.93
C GLY A 46 -2.79 2.05 -1.51
N LEU A 47 -3.39 1.57 -0.40
CA LEU A 47 -4.62 2.14 0.14
C LEU A 47 -4.42 3.61 0.59
N ARG A 48 -3.28 3.92 1.22
CA ARG A 48 -2.94 5.30 1.59
C ARG A 48 -2.77 6.21 0.38
N LEU A 49 -2.20 5.70 -0.72
CA LEU A 49 -2.07 6.41 -1.97
C LEU A 49 -3.46 6.72 -2.56
N LEU A 50 -4.36 5.75 -2.59
CA LEU A 50 -5.74 5.93 -3.06
C LEU A 50 -6.48 6.99 -2.23
N GLY A 51 -6.44 6.89 -0.90
CA GLY A 51 -7.06 7.88 -0.02
C GLY A 51 -6.44 9.29 -0.16
N PHE A 52 -5.13 9.37 -0.40
CA PHE A 52 -4.48 10.64 -0.70
C PHE A 52 -5.00 11.26 -2.00
N LEU A 53 -5.12 10.48 -3.07
CA LEU A 53 -5.67 10.92 -4.36
C LEU A 53 -7.12 11.39 -4.23
N GLU A 54 -7.96 10.63 -3.53
CA GLU A 54 -9.38 10.99 -3.30
C GLU A 54 -9.50 12.30 -2.51
N SER A 55 -8.71 12.49 -1.45
CA SER A 55 -8.75 13.71 -0.64
C SER A 55 -8.34 14.99 -1.40
N ARG A 56 -7.55 14.84 -2.47
CA ARG A 56 -7.01 15.95 -3.26
C ARG A 56 -7.77 16.19 -4.56
N THR A 57 -8.60 15.26 -5.01
CA THR A 57 -9.45 15.43 -6.19
C THR A 57 -10.67 16.27 -5.81
N ARG A 58 -10.59 17.60 -5.95
CA ARG A 58 -11.69 18.53 -5.60
C ARG A 58 -12.37 19.16 -6.82
N LYS A 59 -11.84 18.97 -8.03
CA LYS A 59 -12.39 19.49 -9.29
C LYS A 59 -12.43 18.40 -10.35
N ASP A 60 -13.46 18.41 -11.20
CA ASP A 60 -13.63 17.45 -12.30
C ASP A 60 -12.47 17.43 -13.30
N ILE A 61 -11.72 18.53 -13.39
CA ILE A 61 -10.51 18.62 -14.24
C ILE A 61 -9.38 17.75 -13.66
N ASP A 62 -9.26 17.65 -12.34
CA ASP A 62 -8.22 16.86 -11.68
C ASP A 62 -8.51 15.36 -11.81
N GLU A 63 -9.79 14.98 -11.92
CA GLU A 63 -10.24 13.60 -12.07
C GLU A 63 -9.69 12.94 -13.34
N ALA A 64 -9.62 13.64 -14.47
CA ALA A 64 -9.10 13.10 -15.73
C ALA A 64 -7.60 12.77 -15.66
N PHE A 65 -6.82 13.60 -14.95
CA PHE A 65 -5.37 13.40 -14.77
C PHE A 65 -5.06 12.35 -13.69
N ILE A 66 -5.90 12.28 -12.65
CA ILE A 66 -5.69 11.36 -11.52
C ILE A 66 -6.21 9.95 -11.85
N ARG A 67 -7.22 9.82 -12.73
CA ARG A 67 -7.80 8.54 -13.14
C ARG A 67 -6.80 7.44 -13.51
N PRO A 68 -5.81 7.66 -14.39
CA PRO A 68 -4.84 6.61 -14.73
C PRO A 68 -4.02 6.19 -13.51
N ILE A 69 -3.53 7.14 -12.71
CA ILE A 69 -2.74 6.88 -11.50
C ILE A 69 -3.58 6.11 -10.47
N ARG A 70 -4.87 6.48 -10.32
CA ARG A 70 -5.80 5.78 -9.44
C ARG A 70 -6.04 4.34 -9.90
N ARG A 71 -6.22 4.13 -11.20
CA ARG A 71 -6.45 2.80 -11.77
C ARG A 71 -5.25 1.88 -11.55
N GLU A 72 -4.05 2.41 -11.76
CA GLU A 72 -2.80 1.69 -11.51
C GLU A 72 -2.60 1.38 -10.03
N ALA A 73 -2.80 2.37 -9.14
CA ALA A 73 -2.73 2.16 -7.70
C ALA A 73 -3.74 1.10 -7.22
N MET A 74 -4.95 1.10 -7.76
CA MET A 74 -5.99 0.12 -7.45
C MET A 74 -5.61 -1.28 -7.95
N SER A 75 -5.06 -1.39 -9.17
CA SER A 75 -4.52 -2.65 -9.69
C SER A 75 -3.41 -3.22 -8.81
N ASN A 76 -2.50 -2.37 -8.32
CA ASN A 76 -1.41 -2.77 -7.42
C ASN A 76 -1.94 -3.23 -6.05
N VAL A 77 -2.95 -2.53 -5.51
CA VAL A 77 -3.63 -2.92 -4.26
C VAL A 77 -4.31 -4.27 -4.40
N ASP A 78 -5.00 -4.52 -5.52
CA ASP A 78 -5.67 -5.78 -5.80
C ASP A 78 -4.67 -6.92 -6.00
N ALA A 79 -3.57 -6.68 -6.71
CA ALA A 79 -2.49 -7.65 -6.85
C ALA A 79 -1.85 -8.00 -5.50
N ALA A 80 -1.55 -7.00 -4.66
CA ALA A 80 -1.02 -7.24 -3.31
C ALA A 80 -2.01 -8.04 -2.46
N ARG A 81 -3.31 -7.72 -2.53
CA ARG A 81 -4.36 -8.45 -1.83
C ARG A 81 -4.46 -9.91 -2.29
N GLN A 82 -4.41 -10.18 -3.59
CA GLN A 82 -4.44 -11.55 -4.11
C GLN A 82 -3.25 -12.37 -3.63
N ASN A 83 -2.05 -11.76 -3.60
CA ASN A 83 -0.86 -12.42 -3.06
C ASN A 83 -0.97 -12.70 -1.55
N LEU A 84 -1.53 -11.77 -0.77
CA LEU A 84 -1.81 -12.00 0.66
C LEU A 84 -2.79 -13.16 0.88
N VAL A 85 -3.85 -13.26 0.08
CA VAL A 85 -4.81 -14.37 0.16
C VAL A 85 -4.12 -15.70 -0.17
N ALA A 86 -3.30 -15.74 -1.24
CA ALA A 86 -2.57 -16.94 -1.61
C ALA A 86 -1.54 -17.37 -0.55
N GLU A 87 -0.86 -16.42 0.09
CA GLU A 87 0.09 -16.69 1.16
C GLU A 87 -0.60 -17.20 2.44
N SER A 88 -1.73 -16.58 2.78
CA SER A 88 -2.63 -17.05 3.83
C SER A 88 -3.10 -18.48 3.59
N ASP A 89 -3.59 -18.80 2.40
CA ASP A 89 -4.06 -20.15 2.04
C ASP A 89 -2.94 -21.20 2.15
N ARG A 90 -1.72 -20.85 1.74
CA ARG A 90 -0.53 -21.71 1.94
C ARG A 90 -0.22 -21.92 3.42
N TYR A 91 -0.31 -20.87 4.24
CA TYR A 91 -0.10 -20.97 5.68
C TYR A 91 -1.15 -21.85 6.36
N TYR A 92 -2.43 -21.72 6.00
CA TYR A 92 -3.51 -22.57 6.51
C TYR A 92 -3.36 -24.04 6.10
N HIS A 93 -2.87 -24.31 4.89
CA HIS A 93 -2.60 -25.68 4.46
C HIS A 93 -1.39 -26.30 5.21
N LEU A 94 -0.33 -25.55 5.44
CA LEU A 94 0.86 -26.02 6.16
C LEU A 94 0.58 -26.20 7.67
N THR A 95 -0.15 -25.28 8.29
CA THR A 95 -0.53 -25.39 9.70
C THR A 95 -1.48 -26.56 9.95
N SER A 96 -2.41 -26.84 9.03
CA SER A 96 -3.25 -28.04 9.10
C SER A 96 -2.42 -29.32 9.01
N TYR A 97 -1.41 -29.35 8.12
CA TYR A 97 -0.52 -30.49 7.98
C TYR A 97 0.31 -30.71 9.24
N ILE A 98 0.98 -29.67 9.76
CA ILE A 98 1.81 -29.72 10.97
C ILE A 98 0.99 -30.14 12.19
N ARG A 99 -0.24 -29.62 12.35
CA ARG A 99 -1.13 -29.98 13.45
C ARG A 99 -1.58 -31.44 13.36
N PHE A 100 -1.78 -31.95 12.15
CA PHE A 100 -2.12 -33.37 11.91
C PHE A 100 -0.92 -34.31 12.12
N THR A 101 0.29 -33.95 11.65
CA THR A 101 1.51 -34.75 11.91
C THR A 101 1.86 -34.77 13.39
N PHE A 102 1.77 -33.62 14.09
CA PHE A 102 2.07 -33.57 15.52
C PHE A 102 1.09 -34.44 16.32
N SER A 103 -0.22 -34.40 16.03
CA SER A 103 -1.20 -35.30 16.65
C SER A 103 -0.92 -36.79 16.38
N ARG A 104 -0.58 -37.15 15.13
CA ARG A 104 -0.26 -38.54 14.78
C ARG A 104 1.02 -39.07 15.44
N GLN A 105 2.03 -38.21 15.60
CA GLN A 105 3.31 -38.57 16.20
C GLN A 105 3.19 -38.65 17.73
N PHE A 106 2.41 -37.76 18.35
CA PHE A 106 2.13 -37.78 19.79
C PHE A 106 1.35 -39.03 20.23
N VAL A 107 0.33 -39.46 19.46
CA VAL A 107 -0.43 -40.69 19.75
C VAL A 107 0.43 -41.96 19.60
N ARG A 108 1.49 -41.92 18.79
CA ARG A 108 2.44 -43.04 18.63
C ARG A 108 3.50 -43.14 19.71
N ILE A 109 3.75 -42.07 20.47
CA ILE A 109 4.77 -42.02 21.54
C ILE A 109 4.17 -42.45 22.89
N ILE A 110 2.85 -42.40 23.06
CA ILE A 110 2.15 -42.73 24.32
C ILE A 110 1.61 -44.19 24.30
N ARG A 111 2.03 -45.01 23.33
CA ARG A 111 1.62 -46.42 23.20
C ARG A 111 2.83 -47.32 23.13
#